data_AF-A0A8I0ZX34-F1
#
_entry.id   AF-A0A8I0ZX34-F1
#
_cell.length_a   1.000
_cell.length_b   1.000
_cell.length_c   1.000
_cell.angle_alpha   90.00
_cell.angle_beta   90.00
_cell.angle_gamma   90.00
#
_symmetry.space_group_name_H-M   'P 1'
#
loop_
_entity.id
_entity.type
_entity.pdbx_description
1 polymer ?
#
loop_
_entity_poly.entity_id
_entity_poly.type
_entity_poly.pdbx_seq_one_letter_code
_entity_poly.pdbx_strand_id
1 'polypeptide(L)'
;MASKDEFVTAQQAADILKVSAARVRQMPDEGKLPDPIHLGPKANVWLRADVERLAAYSQSGATFTAVAELLEPAATPLDRIYDGFIDYPSNFRDELLRLHVRAWRGAAPDGDRAVVVLGALSDRLDLVTANLCEIAAIVDREILAGRGDQATWFMYYAGSGAGSTRDQGFENVILEVNSPAPRFADRWLLPLFSRPGTRSTSEADSGSGRFDNPHWRSSDIAELERIVGDRVECFPEPAYTETTVNRYLRAGRQTVEVEHDVTFEAQLMGTLARLEAVPMSDPFSRTARQVCPAIASEITTRAESNDPAVRWWDGTTPAHGFKRDPWPTLFAARLVPVQRGRTQEEMLSRYEVDRQWPWNEERIQQERQLLRDLRLWLEDVDEYGDHADTGLAEAVEQATQIVEHWLRVADERALAADVYPTHIPRRFRVAGGCDHRYLGSIAWKSVPVETRAARLLREHIHGDDLRYGFDVDGQLIIDSPEQEAFVAHWPIATPEKPYPAGSFIIADGAIGSRPVYVEEPDGTLRALPRQPSMIATDWNFGYSGSGPGSLVEAIMRTFAQTEGVDRQHLPYAWLDDQIRHSDEDSLRISIDHLRRRITPSHLRS
;
A
#
# COMPACT_ATOMS: atom_id res chain seq x y z
N MET A 1 17.06 10.74 7.30
CA MET A 1 17.78 11.32 8.46
C MET A 1 18.01 10.19 9.44
N ALA A 2 19.26 9.87 9.76
CA ALA A 2 19.61 8.90 10.80
C ALA A 2 18.96 9.30 12.14
N SER A 3 18.40 8.33 12.86
CA SER A 3 17.85 8.57 14.20
C SER A 3 19.01 8.95 15.13
N LYS A 4 18.79 9.85 16.10
CA LYS A 4 19.82 10.23 17.09
C LYS A 4 20.33 9.04 17.91
N ASP A 5 19.60 7.93 17.91
CA ASP A 5 19.96 6.71 18.64
C ASP A 5 20.97 5.81 17.91
N GLU A 6 21.24 6.08 16.63
CA GLU A 6 22.11 5.27 15.77
C GLU A 6 23.60 5.49 16.06
N PHE A 7 23.96 6.63 16.67
CA PHE A 7 25.34 6.99 16.99
C PHE A 7 25.62 6.95 18.49
N VAL A 8 26.79 6.43 18.85
CA VAL A 8 27.31 6.40 20.22
C VAL A 8 28.62 7.17 20.31
N THR A 9 28.76 7.94 21.38
CA THR A 9 30.02 8.61 21.73
C THR A 9 31.08 7.61 22.19
N ALA A 10 32.35 8.02 22.23
CA ALA A 10 33.44 7.19 22.76
C ALA A 10 33.15 6.63 24.16
N GLN A 11 32.43 7.39 25.01
CA GLN A 11 32.09 6.95 26.36
C GLN A 11 30.97 5.89 26.34
N GLN A 12 29.90 6.12 25.60
CA GLN A 12 28.83 5.13 25.44
C GLN A 12 29.35 3.84 24.80
N ALA A 13 30.24 3.97 23.81
CA ALA A 13 30.90 2.83 23.20
C ALA A 13 31.77 2.06 24.19
N ALA A 14 32.50 2.77 25.04
CA ALA A 14 33.32 2.17 26.09
C ALA A 14 32.47 1.40 27.11
N ASP A 15 31.32 1.94 27.49
CA ASP A 15 30.38 1.29 28.41
C ASP A 15 29.81 0.00 27.81
N ILE A 16 29.44 0.02 26.52
CA ILE A 16 28.95 -1.16 25.78
C ILE A 16 30.04 -2.24 25.66
N LEU A 17 31.26 -1.83 25.30
CA LEU A 17 32.41 -2.72 25.11
C LEU A 17 33.07 -3.17 26.41
N LYS A 18 32.69 -2.59 27.56
CA LYS A 18 33.34 -2.78 28.86
C LYS A 18 34.85 -2.49 28.82
N VAL A 19 35.24 -1.44 28.07
CA VAL A 19 36.63 -0.93 27.99
C VAL A 19 36.67 0.56 28.36
N SER A 20 37.84 1.19 28.30
CA SER A 20 37.94 2.65 28.52
C SER A 20 37.65 3.44 27.24
N ALA A 21 37.16 4.67 27.35
CA ALA A 21 36.97 5.56 26.19
C ALA A 21 38.29 5.88 25.46
N ALA A 22 39.43 5.83 26.16
CA ALA A 22 40.75 5.92 25.52
C ALA A 22 41.04 4.69 24.66
N ARG A 23 40.65 3.49 25.13
CA ARG A 23 40.78 2.26 24.36
C ARG A 23 39.95 2.30 23.09
N VAL A 24 38.69 2.71 23.17
CA VAL A 24 37.80 2.85 22.00
C VAL A 24 38.44 3.71 20.91
N ARG A 25 39.09 4.82 21.27
CA ARG A 25 39.78 5.71 20.32
C ARG A 25 41.01 5.08 19.64
N GLN A 26 41.61 4.06 20.23
CA GLN A 26 42.76 3.33 19.66
C GLN A 26 42.34 2.17 18.76
N MET A 27 41.11 1.67 18.90
CA MET A 27 40.65 0.49 18.16
C MET A 27 40.58 0.69 16.63
N PRO A 28 40.27 1.89 16.11
CA PRO A 28 40.39 2.16 14.67
C PRO A 28 41.81 1.99 14.13
N ASP A 29 42.82 2.51 14.83
CA ASP A 29 44.23 2.36 14.44
C ASP A 29 44.69 0.90 14.41
N GLU A 30 44.01 0.02 15.18
CA GLU A 30 44.26 -1.42 15.21
C GLU A 30 43.39 -2.22 14.23
N GLY A 31 42.51 -1.58 13.46
CA GLY A 31 41.55 -2.24 12.56
C GLY A 31 40.46 -3.03 13.29
N LYS A 32 40.21 -2.75 14.58
CA LYS A 32 39.22 -3.48 15.41
C LYS A 32 37.87 -2.79 15.51
N LEU A 33 37.79 -1.54 15.10
CA LEU A 33 36.58 -0.74 15.05
C LEU A 33 36.65 0.17 13.83
N PRO A 34 35.54 0.46 13.15
CA PRO A 34 35.50 1.47 12.09
C PRO A 34 36.03 2.83 12.53
N ASP A 35 36.46 3.62 11.55
CA ASP A 35 36.83 5.02 11.78
C ASP A 35 35.62 5.79 12.32
N PRO A 36 35.82 6.69 13.30
CA PRO A 36 34.72 7.47 13.84
C PRO A 36 34.15 8.42 12.78
N ILE A 37 32.83 8.60 12.83
CA ILE A 37 32.16 9.67 12.10
C ILE A 37 32.41 10.99 12.82
N HIS A 38 32.98 11.94 12.09
CA HIS A 38 33.28 13.27 12.59
C HIS A 38 32.07 14.20 12.41
N LEU A 39 31.34 14.48 13.50
CA LEU A 39 30.25 15.47 13.53
C LEU A 39 30.75 16.90 13.80
N GLY A 40 32.06 17.11 13.72
CA GLY A 40 32.76 18.37 13.97
C GLY A 40 34.19 18.13 14.47
N PRO A 41 34.97 19.19 14.73
CA PRO A 41 36.40 19.07 15.05
C PRO A 41 36.71 18.38 16.40
N LYS A 42 35.69 18.11 17.22
CA LYS A 42 35.84 17.48 18.55
C LYS A 42 34.83 16.37 18.83
N ALA A 43 33.92 16.08 17.89
CA ALA A 43 32.82 15.15 18.09
C ALA A 43 33.02 13.93 17.20
N ASN A 44 33.57 12.87 17.81
CA ASN A 44 33.73 11.57 17.20
C ASN A 44 32.65 10.65 17.75
N VAL A 45 31.86 10.09 16.85
CA VAL A 45 30.83 9.10 17.17
C VAL A 45 31.05 7.86 16.33
N TRP A 46 30.57 6.73 16.84
CA TRP A 46 30.56 5.46 16.13
C TRP A 46 29.12 5.03 15.93
N LEU A 47 28.87 4.21 14.93
CA LEU A 47 27.59 3.53 14.82
C LEU A 47 27.43 2.59 16.01
N ARG A 48 26.28 2.69 16.69
CA ARG A 48 25.91 1.84 17.82
C ARG A 48 26.03 0.37 17.45
N ALA A 49 25.58 -0.01 16.25
CA ALA A 49 25.59 -1.38 15.76
C ALA A 49 27.02 -1.98 15.71
N ASP A 50 28.02 -1.22 15.27
CA ASP A 50 29.41 -1.71 15.21
C ASP A 50 30.00 -1.97 16.60
N VAL A 51 29.66 -1.09 17.55
CA VAL A 51 30.09 -1.21 18.94
C VAL A 51 29.39 -2.38 19.64
N GLU A 52 28.08 -2.50 19.50
CA GLU A 52 27.30 -3.60 20.09
C GLU A 52 27.73 -4.96 19.51
N ARG A 53 28.06 -5.04 18.23
CA ARG A 53 28.66 -6.23 17.60
C ARG A 53 29.99 -6.60 18.23
N LEU A 54 30.91 -5.64 18.34
CA LEU A 54 32.24 -5.90 18.91
C LEU A 54 32.12 -6.30 20.39
N ALA A 55 31.13 -5.77 21.11
CA ALA A 55 30.82 -6.22 22.46
C ALA A 55 30.33 -7.67 22.46
N ALA A 56 29.42 -8.04 21.55
CA ALA A 56 28.95 -9.41 21.38
C ALA A 56 30.12 -10.37 21.11
N TYR A 57 31.00 -10.06 20.15
CA TYR A 57 32.21 -10.85 19.85
C TYR A 57 33.09 -11.09 21.08
N SER A 58 33.32 -10.05 21.88
CA SER A 58 34.15 -10.15 23.10
C SER A 58 33.51 -10.95 24.24
N GLN A 59 32.18 -11.07 24.26
CA GLN A 59 31.43 -11.65 25.38
C GLN A 59 30.91 -13.07 25.09
N SER A 60 30.49 -13.38 23.86
CA SER A 60 29.88 -14.67 23.51
C SER A 60 30.87 -15.70 22.94
N GLY A 61 32.02 -15.25 22.41
CA GLY A 61 32.92 -16.11 21.63
C GLY A 61 32.31 -16.55 20.29
N ALA A 62 31.19 -15.96 19.87
CA ALA A 62 30.55 -16.24 18.59
C ALA A 62 31.41 -15.75 17.41
N THR A 63 31.34 -16.48 16.30
CA THR A 63 31.99 -16.10 15.05
C THR A 63 31.00 -15.28 14.22
N PHE A 64 31.47 -14.23 13.53
CA PHE A 64 30.62 -13.40 12.66
C PHE A 64 31.25 -13.30 11.27
N THR A 65 30.41 -13.07 10.26
CA THR A 65 30.89 -12.78 8.89
C THR A 65 31.64 -11.45 8.84
N ALA A 66 32.41 -11.25 7.77
CA ALA A 66 33.29 -10.09 7.63
C ALA A 66 32.51 -8.76 7.52
N VAL A 67 33.14 -7.71 8.05
CA VAL A 67 32.65 -6.32 8.03
C VAL A 67 33.41 -5.59 6.93
N ALA A 68 32.69 -5.13 5.92
CA ALA A 68 33.31 -4.59 4.70
C ALA A 68 34.29 -3.43 4.97
N GLU A 69 33.96 -2.54 5.90
CA GLU A 69 34.74 -1.33 6.21
C GLU A 69 36.14 -1.64 6.75
N LEU A 70 36.29 -2.77 7.44
CA LEU A 70 37.55 -3.20 8.04
C LEU A 70 38.48 -3.91 7.05
N LEU A 71 37.97 -4.26 5.87
CA LEU A 71 38.75 -4.95 4.84
C LEU A 71 39.54 -3.92 4.03
N GLU A 72 40.78 -4.26 3.65
CA GLU A 72 41.55 -3.44 2.71
C GLU A 72 40.92 -3.47 1.30
N PRO A 73 41.14 -2.45 0.45
CA PRO A 73 40.74 -2.52 -0.96
C PRO A 73 41.32 -3.77 -1.65
N ALA A 74 40.55 -4.38 -2.57
CA ALA A 74 41.10 -5.49 -3.35
C ALA A 74 42.22 -4.98 -4.27
N ALA A 75 43.38 -5.66 -4.26
CA ALA A 75 44.54 -5.26 -5.05
C ALA A 75 44.31 -5.47 -6.57
N THR A 76 43.46 -6.43 -6.91
CA THR A 76 42.96 -6.71 -8.27
C THR A 76 41.46 -6.96 -8.21
N PRO A 77 40.70 -6.67 -9.28
CA PRO A 77 39.29 -7.05 -9.39
C PRO A 77 39.08 -8.53 -9.02
N LEU A 78 38.11 -8.80 -8.14
CA LEU A 78 37.70 -10.16 -7.82
C LEU A 78 36.91 -10.77 -9.00
N ASP A 79 37.08 -12.07 -9.24
CA ASP A 79 36.35 -12.76 -10.31
C ASP A 79 34.89 -12.98 -9.92
N ARG A 80 33.95 -12.62 -10.79
CA ARG A 80 32.53 -12.91 -10.57
C ARG A 80 32.28 -14.41 -10.80
N ILE A 81 32.08 -15.15 -9.72
CA ILE A 81 31.86 -16.60 -9.73
C ILE A 81 30.39 -16.99 -9.88
N TYR A 82 29.47 -16.08 -9.55
CA TYR A 82 28.03 -16.33 -9.68
C TYR A 82 27.27 -15.03 -9.96
N ASP A 83 26.25 -15.11 -10.81
CA ASP A 83 25.37 -14.01 -11.22
C ASP A 83 24.05 -14.62 -11.73
N GLY A 84 23.05 -14.73 -10.85
CA GLY A 84 21.85 -15.50 -11.17
C GLY A 84 20.81 -15.53 -10.04
N PHE A 85 19.83 -16.42 -10.18
CA PHE A 85 18.74 -16.56 -9.23
C PHE A 85 18.84 -17.85 -8.42
N ILE A 86 18.61 -17.74 -7.12
CA ILE A 86 18.38 -18.90 -6.24
C ILE A 86 16.92 -18.92 -5.80
N ASP A 87 16.42 -20.12 -5.52
CA ASP A 87 15.08 -20.32 -4.96
C ASP A 87 15.20 -20.50 -3.44
N TYR A 88 14.29 -19.89 -2.68
CA TYR A 88 14.22 -20.01 -1.22
C TYR A 88 12.76 -20.11 -0.75
N PRO A 89 12.46 -20.85 0.32
CA PRO A 89 11.10 -20.96 0.83
C PRO A 89 10.67 -19.66 1.51
N SER A 90 9.38 -19.32 1.39
CA SER A 90 8.80 -18.19 2.11
C SER A 90 8.21 -18.65 3.44
N ASN A 91 8.58 -18.00 4.54
CA ASN A 91 7.89 -18.19 5.82
C ASN A 91 6.40 -17.79 5.82
N PHE A 92 5.92 -17.11 4.77
CA PHE A 92 4.56 -16.57 4.69
C PHE A 92 3.69 -17.22 3.61
N ARG A 93 4.28 -17.98 2.68
CA ARG A 93 3.59 -18.53 1.52
C ARG A 93 4.09 -19.94 1.23
N ASP A 94 3.20 -20.81 0.76
CA ASP A 94 3.52 -22.16 0.29
C ASP A 94 4.27 -22.16 -1.07
N GLU A 95 4.91 -21.04 -1.45
CA GLU A 95 5.58 -20.84 -2.74
C GLU A 95 7.08 -20.58 -2.54
N LEU A 96 7.89 -21.12 -3.45
CA LEU A 96 9.31 -20.77 -3.54
C LEU A 96 9.46 -19.38 -4.16
N LEU A 97 10.21 -18.52 -3.48
CA LEU A 97 10.57 -17.20 -3.96
C LEU A 97 11.95 -17.23 -4.59
N ARG A 98 12.21 -16.31 -5.51
CA ARG A 98 13.51 -16.19 -6.19
C ARG A 98 14.24 -14.93 -5.75
N LEU A 99 15.53 -15.05 -5.50
CA LEU A 99 16.42 -13.95 -5.13
C LEU A 99 17.55 -13.83 -6.14
N HIS A 100 17.84 -12.59 -6.58
CA HIS A 100 19.02 -12.33 -7.40
C HIS A 100 20.27 -12.32 -6.51
N VAL A 101 21.24 -13.18 -6.80
CA VAL A 101 22.50 -13.30 -6.06
C VAL A 101 23.66 -13.07 -7.00
N ARG A 102 24.60 -12.24 -6.56
CA ARG A 102 25.90 -12.04 -7.21
C ARG A 102 27.00 -12.37 -6.22
N ALA A 103 27.98 -13.14 -6.66
CA ALA A 103 29.13 -13.49 -5.82
C ALA A 103 30.44 -13.31 -6.59
N TRP A 104 31.42 -12.73 -5.90
CA TRP A 104 32.78 -12.54 -6.37
C TRP A 104 33.76 -13.26 -5.46
N ARG A 105 34.87 -13.73 -6.03
CA ARG A 105 35.95 -14.36 -5.27
C ARG A 105 37.31 -14.14 -5.90
N GLY A 106 38.34 -14.01 -5.07
CA GLY A 106 39.71 -13.84 -5.55
C GLY A 106 40.69 -13.52 -4.44
N ALA A 107 41.95 -13.33 -4.81
CA ALA A 107 43.00 -12.92 -3.88
C ALA A 107 42.90 -11.43 -3.53
N ALA A 108 43.04 -11.11 -2.25
CA ALA A 108 43.06 -9.77 -1.69
C ALA A 108 44.11 -9.71 -0.55
N PRO A 109 44.46 -8.52 -0.01
CA PRO A 109 45.51 -8.39 1.02
C PRO A 109 45.26 -9.22 2.29
N ASP A 110 43.99 -9.48 2.60
CA ASP A 110 43.46 -10.30 3.69
C ASP A 110 43.36 -11.80 3.36
N GLY A 111 43.67 -12.22 2.12
CA GLY A 111 43.67 -13.62 1.70
C GLY A 111 42.69 -13.93 0.56
N ASP A 112 42.07 -15.11 0.60
CA ASP A 112 41.02 -15.53 -0.35
C ASP A 112 39.70 -14.90 0.08
N ARG A 113 39.28 -13.83 -0.61
CA ARG A 113 38.10 -13.04 -0.27
C ARG A 113 36.90 -13.49 -1.10
N ALA A 114 35.74 -13.61 -0.47
CA ALA A 114 34.46 -13.74 -1.13
C ALA A 114 33.53 -12.57 -0.78
N VAL A 115 32.84 -12.02 -1.76
CA VAL A 115 31.83 -10.95 -1.58
C VAL A 115 30.53 -11.42 -2.19
N VAL A 116 29.43 -11.31 -1.45
CA VAL A 116 28.08 -11.69 -1.90
C VAL A 116 27.16 -10.48 -1.82
N VAL A 117 26.43 -10.23 -2.91
CA VAL A 117 25.35 -9.24 -2.96
C VAL A 117 24.03 -9.98 -3.17
N LEU A 118 23.16 -9.88 -2.17
CA LEU A 118 21.79 -10.34 -2.16
C LEU A 118 20.91 -9.21 -2.65
N GLY A 119 20.22 -9.42 -3.76
CA GLY A 119 19.47 -8.38 -4.43
C GLY A 119 17.98 -8.57 -4.29
N ALA A 120 17.33 -7.72 -3.52
CA ALA A 120 15.88 -7.73 -3.36
C ALA A 120 15.20 -7.11 -4.58
N LEU A 121 14.46 -7.93 -5.34
CA LEU A 121 13.62 -7.45 -6.43
C LEU A 121 12.58 -6.45 -5.90
N SER A 122 12.18 -5.49 -6.75
CA SER A 122 11.35 -4.36 -6.33
C SER A 122 10.00 -4.74 -5.73
N ASP A 123 9.50 -5.94 -6.01
CA ASP A 123 8.23 -6.47 -5.49
C ASP A 123 8.35 -7.21 -4.15
N ARG A 124 9.55 -7.39 -3.56
CA ARG A 124 9.79 -8.43 -2.54
C ARG A 124 10.73 -8.09 -1.38
N LEU A 125 11.04 -6.82 -1.13
CA LEU A 125 12.05 -6.43 -0.11
C LEU A 125 11.81 -7.04 1.29
N ASP A 126 10.59 -6.96 1.81
CA ASP A 126 10.27 -7.44 3.16
C ASP A 126 10.46 -8.95 3.32
N LEU A 127 10.27 -9.70 2.24
CA LEU A 127 10.40 -11.16 2.22
C LEU A 127 11.86 -11.59 2.26
N VAL A 128 12.80 -10.79 1.76
CA VAL A 128 14.23 -11.14 1.81
C VAL A 128 14.76 -10.97 3.23
N THR A 129 14.45 -9.85 3.88
CA THR A 129 14.85 -9.55 5.27
C THR A 129 14.37 -10.63 6.24
N ALA A 130 13.13 -11.08 6.10
CA ALA A 130 12.53 -12.09 6.97
C ALA A 130 13.11 -13.51 6.81
N ASN A 131 13.79 -13.80 5.69
CA ASN A 131 14.33 -15.14 5.38
C ASN A 131 15.87 -15.12 5.19
N LEU A 132 16.54 -14.06 5.63
CA LEU A 132 17.96 -13.80 5.31
C LEU A 132 18.92 -14.92 5.73
N CYS A 133 18.75 -15.47 6.94
CA CYS A 133 19.62 -16.53 7.46
C CYS A 133 19.52 -17.82 6.63
N GLU A 134 18.31 -18.16 6.19
CA GLU A 134 18.08 -19.33 5.34
C GLU A 134 18.64 -19.11 3.93
N ILE A 135 18.42 -17.92 3.36
CA ILE A 135 19.02 -17.50 2.09
C ILE A 135 20.54 -17.61 2.15
N ALA A 136 21.17 -17.09 3.21
CA ALA A 136 22.63 -17.17 3.40
C ALA A 136 23.11 -18.63 3.48
N ALA A 137 22.37 -19.51 4.15
CA ALA A 137 22.68 -20.94 4.21
C ALA A 137 22.58 -21.64 2.85
N ILE A 138 21.60 -21.27 2.02
CA ILE A 138 21.46 -21.77 0.64
C ILE A 138 22.64 -21.29 -0.22
N VAL A 139 22.94 -19.99 -0.21
CA VAL A 139 24.07 -19.42 -0.96
C VAL A 139 25.40 -20.03 -0.52
N ASP A 140 25.61 -20.18 0.78
CA ASP A 140 26.82 -20.80 1.32
C ASP A 140 27.03 -22.23 0.80
N ARG A 141 25.97 -23.04 0.86
CA ARG A 141 25.99 -24.43 0.40
C ARG A 141 26.19 -24.54 -1.11
N GLU A 142 25.46 -23.75 -1.89
CA GLU A 142 25.33 -23.95 -3.33
C GLU A 142 26.36 -23.16 -4.15
N ILE A 143 26.80 -22.00 -3.65
CA ILE A 143 27.67 -21.08 -4.39
C ILE A 143 29.06 -20.99 -3.74
N LEU A 144 29.12 -20.91 -2.40
CA LEU A 144 30.39 -20.68 -1.69
C LEU A 144 31.09 -21.97 -1.20
N ALA A 145 30.50 -23.12 -1.46
CA ALA A 145 31.01 -24.44 -1.04
C ALA A 145 31.31 -24.51 0.47
N GLY A 146 30.44 -23.91 1.29
CA GLY A 146 30.56 -23.96 2.74
C GLY A 146 31.55 -22.95 3.35
N ARG A 147 31.97 -21.92 2.62
CA ARG A 147 32.89 -20.86 3.08
C ARG A 147 32.21 -19.50 3.34
N GLY A 148 30.90 -19.49 3.53
CA GLY A 148 30.09 -18.30 3.73
C GLY A 148 30.37 -17.57 5.05
N ASP A 149 30.99 -18.24 6.02
CA ASP A 149 31.53 -17.64 7.24
C ASP A 149 32.68 -16.65 6.96
N GLN A 150 33.39 -16.83 5.85
CA GLN A 150 34.48 -15.96 5.40
C GLN A 150 34.02 -14.91 4.39
N ALA A 151 32.76 -14.98 3.93
CA ALA A 151 32.24 -14.06 2.93
C ALA A 151 31.80 -12.73 3.57
N THR A 152 31.91 -11.67 2.79
CA THR A 152 31.31 -10.36 3.11
C THR A 152 29.96 -10.27 2.42
N TRP A 153 28.89 -10.03 3.18
CA TRP A 153 27.52 -10.05 2.68
C TRP A 153 26.97 -8.65 2.55
N PHE A 154 26.27 -8.40 1.45
CA PHE A 154 25.56 -7.16 1.18
C PHE A 154 24.12 -7.45 0.81
N MET A 155 23.22 -6.60 1.28
CA MET A 155 21.88 -6.46 0.74
C MET A 155 21.86 -5.28 -0.21
N TYR A 156 21.30 -5.48 -1.39
CA TYR A 156 21.04 -4.44 -2.36
C TYR A 156 19.54 -4.24 -2.53
N TYR A 157 19.10 -3.00 -2.41
CA TYR A 157 17.71 -2.58 -2.63
C TYR A 157 17.69 -1.48 -3.69
N ALA A 158 16.81 -1.64 -4.68
CA ALA A 158 16.73 -0.73 -5.82
C ALA A 158 15.86 0.53 -5.54
N GLY A 159 15.09 0.55 -4.45
CA GLY A 159 14.19 1.65 -4.09
C GLY A 159 13.15 1.26 -3.04
N SER A 160 12.08 2.05 -2.91
CA SER A 160 11.13 1.99 -1.79
C SER A 160 10.35 0.68 -1.73
N GLY A 161 10.67 -0.18 -0.74
CA GLY A 161 9.71 -1.16 -0.25
C GLY A 161 8.52 -0.47 0.44
N ALA A 162 7.35 -1.11 0.43
CA ALA A 162 6.10 -0.61 1.01
C ALA A 162 6.27 -0.23 2.50
N GLY A 163 6.65 1.03 2.76
CA GLY A 163 6.86 1.56 4.11
C GLY A 163 8.24 2.16 4.39
N SER A 164 9.21 2.09 3.47
CA SER A 164 10.55 2.64 3.69
C SER A 164 10.84 3.86 2.80
N THR A 165 11.28 4.96 3.41
CA THR A 165 11.83 6.17 2.77
C THR A 165 13.24 5.92 2.19
N ARG A 166 13.57 4.66 1.87
CA ARG A 166 14.91 4.24 1.47
C ARG A 166 15.07 4.44 -0.04
N ASP A 167 15.87 5.43 -0.42
CA ASP A 167 16.47 5.53 -1.75
C ASP A 167 17.29 4.26 -2.04
N GLN A 168 17.55 3.96 -3.32
CA GLN A 168 18.47 2.89 -3.73
C GLN A 168 19.75 2.86 -2.88
N GLY A 169 20.18 1.68 -2.44
CA GLY A 169 21.36 1.58 -1.58
C GLY A 169 21.82 0.17 -1.26
N PHE A 170 22.81 0.11 -0.37
CA PHE A 170 23.46 -1.10 0.08
C PHE A 170 23.51 -1.15 1.60
N GLU A 171 23.34 -2.34 2.16
CA GLU A 171 23.58 -2.62 3.58
C GLU A 171 24.58 -3.76 3.67
N ASN A 172 25.66 -3.58 4.43
CA ASN A 172 26.53 -4.70 4.78
C ASN A 172 25.80 -5.53 5.85
N VAL A 173 25.51 -6.79 5.52
CA VAL A 173 24.85 -7.75 6.40
C VAL A 173 25.92 -8.52 7.15
N ILE A 174 25.82 -8.52 8.47
CA ILE A 174 26.73 -9.26 9.34
C ILE A 174 25.93 -10.34 10.04
N LEU A 175 26.30 -11.59 9.80
CA LEU A 175 25.61 -12.77 10.31
C LEU A 175 26.43 -13.39 11.43
N GLU A 176 25.75 -13.81 12.50
CA GLU A 176 26.35 -14.72 13.48
C GLU A 176 26.49 -16.10 12.85
N VAL A 177 27.67 -16.70 12.96
CA VAL A 177 28.01 -18.01 12.41
C VAL A 177 28.03 -19.01 13.54
N ASN A 178 27.01 -19.87 13.56
CA ASN A 178 26.97 -21.01 14.45
C ASN A 178 27.94 -22.07 13.92
N SER A 179 28.85 -22.52 14.78
CA SER A 179 29.66 -23.70 14.46
C SER A 179 28.70 -24.85 14.17
N PRO A 180 28.78 -25.50 12.99
CA PRO A 180 27.91 -26.62 12.70
C PRO A 180 28.17 -27.68 13.77
N ALA A 181 27.16 -27.99 14.58
CA ALA A 181 27.22 -29.21 15.38
C ALA A 181 27.51 -30.36 14.39
N PRO A 182 28.44 -31.28 14.70
CA PRO A 182 28.79 -32.35 13.78
C PRO A 182 27.55 -33.21 13.54
N ARG A 183 26.85 -32.94 12.43
CA ARG A 183 25.76 -33.78 11.97
C ARG A 183 26.40 -35.06 11.47
N PHE A 184 26.20 -36.15 12.22
CA PHE A 184 26.48 -37.49 11.73
C PHE A 184 25.81 -37.65 10.36
N ALA A 185 26.57 -38.17 9.41
CA ALA A 185 26.18 -38.28 8.02
C ALA A 185 24.96 -39.18 7.84
N ASP A 186 23.76 -38.60 7.82
CA ASP A 186 22.60 -39.26 7.24
C ASP A 186 22.62 -39.09 5.72
N ARG A 187 23.36 -40.05 5.16
CA ARG A 187 23.31 -40.66 3.85
C ARG A 187 21.98 -40.44 3.10
N TRP A 188 22.03 -39.53 2.12
CA TRP A 188 21.39 -39.59 0.80
C TRP A 188 20.19 -40.54 0.66
N LEU A 189 18.98 -39.96 0.68
CA LEU A 189 17.82 -40.49 -0.05
C LEU A 189 17.19 -39.35 -0.85
N LEU A 190 17.41 -39.38 -2.17
CA LEU A 190 16.63 -38.61 -3.14
C LEU A 190 15.20 -39.19 -3.22
N PRO A 191 14.13 -38.37 -3.18
CA PRO A 191 12.81 -38.83 -3.58
C PRO A 191 12.61 -38.58 -5.09
N LEU A 192 12.95 -39.58 -5.91
CA LEU A 192 12.29 -39.75 -7.20
C LEU A 192 10.91 -40.36 -6.91
N PHE A 193 9.85 -39.62 -7.25
CA PHE A 193 8.40 -39.92 -7.10
C PHE A 193 7.78 -39.66 -5.72
N SER A 194 7.28 -38.44 -5.51
CA SER A 194 6.25 -38.14 -4.49
C SER A 194 4.90 -37.93 -5.17
N ARG A 195 3.94 -38.81 -4.87
CA ARG A 195 2.52 -38.69 -5.21
C ARG A 195 1.90 -37.47 -4.50
N PRO A 196 0.86 -36.84 -5.09
CA PRO A 196 0.12 -35.79 -4.42
C PRO A 196 -0.78 -36.40 -3.35
N GLY A 197 -0.74 -35.86 -2.13
CA GLY A 197 -1.77 -36.10 -1.11
C GLY A 197 -1.28 -36.78 0.16
N THR A 198 -0.45 -36.09 0.94
CA THR A 198 -0.56 -36.10 2.40
C THR A 198 0.22 -34.91 2.95
N ARG A 199 -0.50 -33.91 3.48
CA ARG A 199 0.04 -32.85 4.33
C ARG A 199 0.58 -33.52 5.60
N SER A 200 1.85 -33.90 5.57
CA SER A 200 2.66 -33.97 6.77
C SER A 200 3.02 -32.54 7.10
N THR A 201 2.41 -32.02 8.17
CA THR A 201 2.98 -30.91 8.94
C THR A 201 4.35 -31.38 9.38
N SER A 202 5.38 -31.06 8.59
CA SER A 202 6.74 -31.07 9.08
C SER A 202 6.73 -30.07 10.23
N GLU A 203 6.82 -30.59 11.46
CA GLU A 203 7.43 -29.84 12.54
C GLU A 203 8.69 -29.24 11.95
N ALA A 204 8.67 -27.92 11.77
CA ALA A 204 9.81 -27.15 11.38
C ALA A 204 10.86 -27.45 12.45
N ASP A 205 11.76 -28.35 12.09
CA ASP A 205 13.03 -28.56 12.75
C ASP A 205 13.76 -27.21 12.58
N SER A 206 13.43 -26.29 13.48
CA SER A 206 14.07 -24.99 13.71
C SER A 206 15.46 -25.21 14.29
N GLY A 207 16.17 -26.19 13.73
CA GLY A 207 17.56 -26.45 13.98
C GLY A 207 18.32 -25.22 13.55
N SER A 208 18.87 -24.53 14.55
CA SER A 208 19.77 -23.39 14.43
C SER A 208 20.53 -23.40 13.12
N GLY A 209 20.11 -22.52 12.20
CA GLY A 209 20.78 -22.34 10.93
C GLY A 209 22.26 -22.03 11.15
N ARG A 210 23.10 -22.34 10.16
CA ARG A 210 24.53 -21.96 10.18
C ARG A 210 24.71 -20.46 10.40
N PHE A 211 23.76 -19.66 9.91
CA PHE A 211 23.70 -18.23 10.09
C PHE A 211 22.52 -17.86 10.97
N ASP A 212 22.71 -16.89 11.86
CA ASP A 212 21.67 -16.37 12.75
C ASP A 212 21.89 -14.87 13.03
N ASN A 213 20.94 -14.25 13.72
CA ASN A 213 21.01 -12.88 14.27
C ASN A 213 21.59 -11.85 13.28
N PRO A 214 20.89 -11.56 12.16
CA PRO A 214 21.41 -10.64 11.16
C PRO A 214 21.49 -9.21 11.69
N HIS A 215 22.67 -8.61 11.55
CA HIS A 215 22.92 -7.20 11.85
C HIS A 215 23.11 -6.41 10.56
N TRP A 216 22.47 -5.23 10.51
CA TRP A 216 22.46 -4.38 9.33
C TRP A 216 23.32 -3.14 9.57
N ARG A 217 24.31 -2.92 8.70
CA ARG A 217 25.12 -1.71 8.67
C ARG A 217 24.85 -0.97 7.37
N SER A 218 24.48 0.31 7.48
CA SER A 218 24.35 1.17 6.30
C SER A 218 25.69 1.23 5.56
N SER A 219 25.66 1.00 4.27
CA SER A 219 26.82 1.00 3.39
C SER A 219 26.47 1.74 2.10
N ASP A 220 27.43 1.87 1.20
CA ASP A 220 27.24 2.51 -0.08
C ASP A 220 27.93 1.72 -1.20
N ILE A 221 27.69 2.17 -2.43
CA ILE A 221 28.28 1.53 -3.61
C ILE A 221 29.81 1.64 -3.62
N ALA A 222 30.38 2.73 -3.10
CA ALA A 222 31.83 2.94 -3.13
C ALA A 222 32.54 1.95 -2.20
N GLU A 223 31.95 1.64 -1.05
CA GLU A 223 32.46 0.61 -0.14
C GLU A 223 32.45 -0.77 -0.80
N LEU A 224 31.34 -1.14 -1.46
CA LEU A 224 31.24 -2.40 -2.20
C LEU A 224 32.25 -2.48 -3.35
N GLU A 225 32.33 -1.44 -4.19
CA GLU A 225 33.27 -1.39 -5.33
C GLU A 225 34.73 -1.44 -4.85
N ARG A 226 35.04 -0.81 -3.72
CA ARG A 226 36.38 -0.86 -3.10
C ARG A 226 36.79 -2.27 -2.68
N ILE A 227 35.89 -3.04 -2.06
CA ILE A 227 36.23 -4.40 -1.61
C ILE A 227 36.21 -5.43 -2.74
N VAL A 228 35.44 -5.19 -3.80
CA VAL A 228 35.41 -6.02 -5.03
C VAL A 228 36.58 -5.67 -5.95
N GLY A 229 37.09 -4.43 -5.89
CA GLY A 229 38.14 -3.93 -6.76
C GLY A 229 37.66 -3.60 -8.18
N ASP A 230 36.35 -3.53 -8.40
CA ASP A 230 35.72 -3.23 -9.69
C ASP A 230 34.36 -2.54 -9.49
N ARG A 231 33.82 -1.96 -10.56
CA ARG A 231 32.51 -1.32 -10.56
C ARG A 231 31.40 -2.37 -10.51
N VAL A 232 30.33 -2.07 -9.77
CA VAL A 232 29.19 -2.99 -9.61
C VAL A 232 27.96 -2.38 -10.23
N GLU A 233 27.27 -3.17 -11.06
CA GLU A 233 26.09 -2.70 -11.78
C GLU A 233 24.88 -2.61 -10.85
N CYS A 234 24.09 -1.56 -11.04
CA CYS A 234 22.85 -1.35 -10.31
C CYS A 234 21.64 -1.35 -11.25
N PHE A 235 20.46 -1.51 -10.67
CA PHE A 235 19.18 -1.42 -11.37
C PHE A 235 18.33 -0.31 -10.74
N PRO A 236 17.72 0.59 -11.52
CA PRO A 236 16.71 1.45 -10.95
C PRO A 236 15.50 0.63 -10.49
N GLU A 237 14.82 1.08 -9.43
CA GLU A 237 13.70 0.35 -8.80
C GLU A 237 12.71 -0.26 -9.78
N PRO A 238 12.12 0.50 -10.74
CA PRO A 238 11.09 -0.07 -11.60
C PRO A 238 11.65 -1.11 -12.58
N ALA A 239 12.96 -1.05 -12.85
CA ALA A 239 13.64 -2.02 -13.70
C ALA A 239 14.12 -3.25 -12.94
N TYR A 240 14.14 -3.25 -11.61
CA TYR A 240 14.76 -4.35 -10.85
C TYR A 240 13.85 -5.55 -10.65
N THR A 241 13.51 -6.20 -11.77
CA THR A 241 12.66 -7.38 -11.86
C THR A 241 13.43 -8.59 -12.37
N GLU A 242 12.91 -9.78 -12.11
CA GLU A 242 13.50 -11.03 -12.60
C GLU A 242 13.66 -11.04 -14.13
N THR A 243 12.64 -10.56 -14.85
CA THR A 243 12.64 -10.48 -16.32
C THR A 243 13.77 -9.58 -16.82
N THR A 244 13.96 -8.41 -16.21
CA THR A 244 15.01 -7.46 -16.61
C THR A 244 16.41 -8.03 -16.34
N VAL A 245 16.64 -8.61 -15.16
CA VAL A 245 17.93 -9.22 -14.80
C VAL A 245 18.26 -10.34 -15.79
N ASN A 246 17.31 -11.23 -16.08
CA ASN A 246 17.52 -12.30 -17.07
C ASN A 246 17.82 -11.73 -18.47
N ARG A 247 17.15 -10.65 -18.88
CA ARG A 247 17.43 -9.97 -20.15
C ARG A 247 18.84 -9.37 -20.17
N TYR A 248 19.26 -8.73 -19.10
CA TYR A 248 20.61 -8.19 -18.92
C TYR A 248 21.69 -9.28 -19.03
N LEU A 249 21.50 -10.41 -18.32
CA LEU A 249 22.42 -11.54 -18.36
C LEU A 249 22.50 -12.16 -19.77
N ARG A 250 21.35 -12.36 -20.45
CA ARG A 250 21.30 -12.89 -21.82
C ARG A 250 21.91 -11.93 -22.85
N ALA A 251 21.84 -10.62 -22.62
CA ALA A 251 22.45 -9.59 -23.47
C ALA A 251 23.96 -9.46 -23.27
N GLY A 252 24.61 -10.38 -22.52
CA GLY A 252 26.04 -10.33 -22.28
C GLY A 252 26.45 -9.14 -21.41
N ARG A 253 25.61 -8.76 -20.45
CA ARG A 253 25.84 -7.65 -19.51
C ARG A 253 25.92 -6.26 -20.16
N GLN A 254 25.19 -6.07 -21.25
CA GLN A 254 24.95 -4.74 -21.82
C GLN A 254 23.74 -4.09 -21.15
N THR A 255 23.81 -2.79 -20.88
CA THR A 255 22.69 -2.03 -20.28
C THR A 255 21.41 -2.23 -21.11
N VAL A 256 20.34 -2.65 -20.45
CA VAL A 256 19.04 -2.89 -21.10
C VAL A 256 18.08 -1.72 -20.88
N GLU A 257 17.25 -1.46 -21.87
CA GLU A 257 16.17 -0.48 -21.77
C GLU A 257 14.90 -1.13 -21.25
N VAL A 258 14.30 -0.54 -20.21
CA VAL A 258 13.06 -1.00 -19.58
C VAL A 258 12.04 0.12 -19.67
N GLU A 259 10.90 -0.16 -20.27
CA GLU A 259 9.80 0.79 -20.31
C GLU A 259 9.25 0.98 -18.89
N HIS A 260 9.06 2.23 -18.48
CA HIS A 260 8.46 2.56 -17.21
C HIS A 260 7.30 3.53 -17.40
N ASP A 261 6.11 3.10 -17.03
CA ASP A 261 4.92 3.90 -17.27
C ASP A 261 4.61 4.83 -16.09
N VAL A 262 5.41 5.88 -15.93
CA VAL A 262 5.22 6.89 -14.88
C VAL A 262 3.87 7.61 -15.03
N THR A 263 3.37 7.69 -16.26
CA THR A 263 2.14 8.39 -16.64
C THR A 263 0.89 7.51 -16.60
N PHE A 264 1.03 6.21 -16.34
CA PHE A 264 -0.02 5.20 -16.52
C PHE A 264 -0.61 5.17 -17.93
N GLU A 265 0.15 5.60 -18.94
CA GLU A 265 -0.23 5.63 -20.35
C GLU A 265 -0.64 4.26 -20.89
N ALA A 266 0.10 3.19 -20.62
CA ALA A 266 -0.25 1.83 -21.06
C ALA A 266 -1.58 1.37 -20.45
N GLN A 267 -1.80 1.65 -19.17
CA GLN A 267 -3.08 1.37 -18.50
C GLN A 267 -4.21 2.16 -19.16
N LEU A 268 -4.03 3.46 -19.37
CA LEU A 268 -5.02 4.34 -20.01
C LEU A 268 -5.29 3.96 -21.46
N MET A 269 -4.28 3.54 -22.22
CA MET A 269 -4.45 3.01 -23.58
C MET A 269 -5.24 1.70 -23.56
N GLY A 270 -5.01 0.84 -22.57
CA GLY A 270 -5.81 -0.36 -22.33
C GLY A 270 -7.27 -0.03 -22.05
N THR A 271 -7.52 0.95 -21.17
CA THR A 271 -8.85 1.49 -20.88
C THR A 271 -9.53 2.03 -22.15
N LEU A 272 -8.84 2.87 -22.92
CA LEU A 272 -9.36 3.43 -24.16
C LEU A 272 -9.74 2.34 -25.17
N ALA A 273 -8.86 1.35 -25.37
CA ALA A 273 -9.11 0.23 -26.27
C ALA A 273 -10.31 -0.62 -25.84
N ARG A 274 -10.44 -0.90 -24.53
CA ARG A 274 -11.59 -1.66 -23.99
C ARG A 274 -12.90 -0.91 -24.21
N LEU A 275 -12.94 0.40 -23.94
CA LEU A 275 -14.14 1.22 -24.11
C LEU A 275 -14.49 1.43 -25.59
N GLU A 276 -13.51 1.56 -26.48
CA GLU A 276 -13.74 1.66 -27.93
C GLU A 276 -14.32 0.35 -28.51
N ALA A 277 -13.96 -0.80 -27.93
CA ALA A 277 -14.43 -2.11 -28.35
C ALA A 277 -15.89 -2.42 -27.94
N VAL A 278 -16.52 -1.58 -27.12
CA VAL A 278 -17.91 -1.79 -26.67
C VAL A 278 -18.87 -1.81 -27.88
N PRO A 279 -19.63 -2.89 -28.09
CA PRO A 279 -20.51 -3.04 -29.25
C PRO A 279 -21.60 -1.96 -29.28
N MET A 280 -22.03 -1.56 -30.49
CA MET A 280 -23.14 -0.61 -30.66
C MET A 280 -24.49 -1.10 -30.14
N SER A 281 -24.63 -2.40 -29.91
CA SER A 281 -25.82 -3.01 -29.30
C SER A 281 -25.84 -2.85 -27.77
N ASP A 282 -24.71 -2.48 -27.16
CA ASP A 282 -24.60 -2.30 -25.72
C ASP A 282 -25.35 -1.03 -25.26
N PRO A 283 -26.15 -1.10 -24.16
CA PRO A 283 -26.89 0.05 -23.66
C PRO A 283 -25.99 1.25 -23.29
N PHE A 284 -24.73 1.01 -22.92
CA PHE A 284 -23.75 2.02 -22.54
C PHE A 284 -22.76 2.38 -23.66
N SER A 285 -22.98 1.89 -24.90
CA SER A 285 -22.14 2.22 -26.06
C SER A 285 -22.03 3.73 -26.33
N ARG A 286 -23.08 4.50 -26.03
CA ARG A 286 -23.04 5.97 -26.12
C ARG A 286 -22.09 6.56 -25.07
N THR A 287 -22.19 6.12 -23.82
CA THR A 287 -21.34 6.52 -22.69
C THR A 287 -19.87 6.21 -22.99
N ALA A 288 -19.59 4.99 -23.46
CA ALA A 288 -18.26 4.56 -23.89
C ALA A 288 -17.65 5.52 -24.92
N ARG A 289 -18.40 5.87 -25.96
CA ARG A 289 -17.94 6.80 -27.01
C ARG A 289 -17.77 8.23 -26.53
N GLN A 290 -18.59 8.68 -25.58
CA GLN A 290 -18.49 10.02 -25.00
C GLN A 290 -17.26 10.19 -24.11
N VAL A 291 -16.84 9.13 -23.40
CA VAL A 291 -15.67 9.20 -22.50
C VAL A 291 -14.33 8.96 -23.21
N CYS A 292 -14.32 8.25 -24.36
CA CYS A 292 -13.10 7.99 -25.11
C CYS A 292 -12.27 9.27 -25.42
N PRO A 293 -12.86 10.40 -25.87
CA PRO A 293 -12.13 11.65 -26.04
C PRO A 293 -11.48 12.17 -24.75
N ALA A 294 -12.15 12.04 -23.59
CA ALA A 294 -11.61 12.50 -22.31
C ALA A 294 -10.37 11.66 -21.91
N ILE A 295 -10.41 10.34 -22.13
CA ILE A 295 -9.27 9.46 -21.87
C ILE A 295 -8.12 9.73 -22.83
N ALA A 296 -8.40 9.91 -24.14
CA ALA A 296 -7.39 10.26 -25.12
C ALA A 296 -6.73 11.63 -24.81
N SER A 297 -7.52 12.60 -24.34
CA SER A 297 -7.03 13.90 -23.88
C SER A 297 -6.14 13.77 -22.64
N GLU A 298 -6.52 12.92 -21.67
CA GLU A 298 -5.72 12.63 -20.48
C GLU A 298 -4.37 12.00 -20.86
N ILE A 299 -4.36 10.99 -21.73
CA ILE A 299 -3.14 10.34 -22.23
C ILE A 299 -2.22 11.37 -22.90
N THR A 300 -2.78 12.22 -23.76
CA THR A 300 -2.00 13.24 -24.46
C THR A 300 -1.47 14.28 -23.50
N THR A 301 -2.29 14.76 -22.57
CA THR A 301 -1.91 15.75 -21.56
C THR A 301 -0.79 15.23 -20.66
N ARG A 302 -0.86 13.99 -20.19
CA ARG A 302 0.20 13.38 -19.37
C ARG A 302 1.51 13.20 -20.15
N ALA A 303 1.44 12.85 -21.43
CA ALA A 303 2.63 12.68 -22.26
C ALA A 303 3.27 14.01 -22.69
N GLU A 304 2.47 15.06 -22.90
CA GLU A 304 2.93 16.40 -23.30
C GLU A 304 3.26 17.30 -22.12
N SER A 305 2.85 16.91 -20.91
CA SER A 305 3.16 17.57 -19.63
C SER A 305 4.68 17.66 -19.45
N ASN A 306 5.26 18.71 -20.00
CA ASN A 306 6.65 19.13 -19.88
C ASN A 306 6.90 19.85 -18.55
N ASP A 307 6.31 19.38 -17.43
CA ASP A 307 6.67 19.94 -16.13
C ASP A 307 8.18 19.72 -15.94
N PRO A 308 9.01 20.78 -15.84
CA PRO A 308 10.46 20.64 -15.66
C PRO A 308 10.83 19.90 -14.37
N ALA A 309 9.91 19.81 -13.39
CA ALA A 309 10.04 18.98 -12.21
C ALA A 309 9.82 17.47 -12.51
N VAL A 310 9.11 17.16 -13.59
CA VAL A 310 8.88 15.83 -14.17
C VAL A 310 9.77 15.67 -15.42
N ARG A 311 11.07 16.01 -15.31
CA ARG A 311 12.03 15.49 -16.30
C ARG A 311 11.94 13.99 -16.27
N TRP A 312 11.72 13.37 -17.43
CA TRP A 312 11.80 11.94 -17.60
C TRP A 312 13.04 11.41 -16.87
N TRP A 313 12.80 10.60 -15.85
CA TRP A 313 13.83 10.05 -14.98
C TRP A 313 14.20 8.68 -15.50
N ASP A 314 15.42 8.54 -16.04
CA ASP A 314 15.89 7.27 -16.59
C ASP A 314 16.32 6.25 -15.51
N GLY A 315 16.11 6.58 -14.24
CA GLY A 315 16.50 5.74 -13.11
C GLY A 315 17.98 5.82 -12.72
N THR A 316 18.83 6.47 -13.54
CA THR A 316 20.28 6.45 -13.34
C THR A 316 20.81 7.61 -12.49
N THR A 317 19.96 8.58 -12.20
CA THR A 317 20.22 9.69 -11.27
C THR A 317 19.31 9.62 -10.04
N PRO A 318 19.54 10.39 -8.97
CA PRO A 318 18.55 10.50 -7.89
C PRO A 318 17.24 11.15 -8.37
N ALA A 319 16.08 10.61 -7.98
CA ALA A 319 14.74 11.00 -8.45
C ALA A 319 14.33 12.47 -8.16
N HIS A 320 15.07 13.17 -7.30
CA HIS A 320 14.75 14.55 -6.88
C HIS A 320 15.95 15.49 -6.89
N GLY A 321 17.03 15.14 -7.61
CA GLY A 321 18.24 15.96 -7.70
C GLY A 321 19.04 16.11 -6.39
N PHE A 322 18.61 15.47 -5.29
CA PHE A 322 19.40 15.36 -4.07
C PHE A 322 20.62 14.49 -4.36
N LYS A 323 21.80 15.10 -4.41
CA LYS A 323 23.07 14.37 -4.48
C LYS A 323 23.30 13.62 -3.18
N ARG A 324 23.05 12.31 -3.19
CA ARG A 324 23.75 11.40 -2.28
C ARG A 324 25.00 10.92 -3.01
N ASP A 325 26.12 11.56 -2.73
CA ASP A 325 27.41 10.97 -3.06
C ASP A 325 27.77 9.97 -1.94
N PRO A 326 28.21 8.74 -2.26
CA PRO A 326 28.42 8.21 -3.62
C PRO A 326 27.16 7.58 -4.23
N TRP A 327 26.84 7.97 -5.48
CA TRP A 327 25.77 7.37 -6.29
C TRP A 327 26.34 6.31 -7.25
N PRO A 328 25.60 5.25 -7.59
CA PRO A 328 26.05 4.27 -8.56
C PRO A 328 26.36 4.93 -9.90
N THR A 329 27.45 4.49 -10.52
CA THR A 329 27.91 5.06 -11.79
C THR A 329 27.72 4.07 -12.95
N LEU A 330 27.42 2.80 -12.65
CA LEU A 330 27.23 1.73 -13.62
C LEU A 330 25.84 1.11 -13.43
N PHE A 331 25.05 1.07 -14.51
CA PHE A 331 23.67 0.58 -14.48
C PHE A 331 23.47 -0.55 -15.48
N ALA A 332 22.89 -1.65 -14.99
CA ALA A 332 22.49 -2.80 -15.79
C ALA A 332 21.20 -2.53 -16.58
N ALA A 333 20.37 -1.59 -16.12
CA ALA A 333 19.16 -1.17 -16.80
C ALA A 333 18.96 0.35 -16.73
N ARG A 334 18.29 0.91 -17.74
CA ARG A 334 17.81 2.29 -17.75
C ARG A 334 16.33 2.34 -18.07
N LEU A 335 15.63 3.28 -17.48
CA LEU A 335 14.21 3.50 -17.73
C LEU A 335 14.05 4.32 -19.01
N VAL A 336 13.19 3.84 -19.91
CA VAL A 336 12.78 4.57 -21.11
C VAL A 336 11.27 4.82 -21.07
N PRO A 337 10.78 5.91 -21.69
CA PRO A 337 9.35 6.14 -21.80
C PRO A 337 8.69 4.96 -22.52
N VAL A 338 7.42 4.68 -22.18
CA VAL A 338 6.61 3.74 -22.95
C VAL A 338 6.56 4.21 -24.41
N GLN A 339 6.93 3.34 -25.35
CA GLN A 339 6.84 3.67 -26.76
C GLN A 339 5.45 3.33 -27.29
N ARG A 340 4.78 4.32 -27.89
CA ARG A 340 3.52 4.09 -28.59
C ARG A 340 3.77 3.28 -29.85
N GLY A 341 3.09 2.15 -29.97
CA GLY A 341 2.97 1.45 -31.24
C GLY A 341 2.09 2.23 -32.23
N ARG A 342 2.29 1.99 -33.53
CA ARG A 342 1.49 2.63 -34.59
C ARG A 342 -0.03 2.52 -34.38
N THR A 343 -0.51 1.38 -33.88
CA THR A 343 -1.94 1.18 -33.58
C THR A 343 -2.45 2.10 -32.47
N GLN A 344 -1.62 2.38 -31.47
CA GLN A 344 -1.96 3.28 -30.35
C GLN A 344 -1.98 4.73 -30.82
N GLU A 345 -1.02 5.12 -31.66
CA GLU A 345 -1.01 6.44 -32.31
C GLU A 345 -2.23 6.63 -33.22
N GLU A 346 -2.55 5.63 -34.05
CA GLU A 346 -3.73 5.64 -34.92
C GLU A 346 -5.02 5.73 -34.09
N MET A 347 -5.11 5.06 -32.94
CA MET A 347 -6.25 5.14 -32.02
C MET A 347 -6.39 6.55 -31.42
N LEU A 348 -5.33 7.12 -30.85
CA LEU A 348 -5.35 8.47 -30.29
C LEU A 348 -5.69 9.53 -31.34
N SER A 349 -5.21 9.37 -32.58
CA SER A 349 -5.47 10.32 -33.66
C SER A 349 -6.95 10.44 -34.08
N ARG A 350 -7.81 9.50 -33.67
CA ARG A 350 -9.26 9.56 -33.91
C ARG A 350 -9.97 10.55 -33.01
N TYR A 351 -9.35 10.93 -31.90
CA TYR A 351 -9.96 11.77 -30.88
C TYR A 351 -9.28 13.14 -30.88
N GLU A 352 -10.09 14.19 -31.03
CA GLU A 352 -9.60 15.56 -30.88
C GLU A 352 -9.31 15.83 -29.39
N VAL A 353 -8.09 16.26 -29.10
CA VAL A 353 -7.68 16.63 -27.73
C VAL A 353 -8.30 17.98 -27.42
N ASP A 354 -9.41 17.96 -26.69
CA ASP A 354 -10.06 19.18 -26.24
C ASP A 354 -9.26 19.81 -25.08
N ARG A 355 -8.57 20.91 -25.39
CA ARG A 355 -7.77 21.71 -24.46
C ARG A 355 -8.49 22.97 -23.98
N GLN A 356 -9.78 23.12 -24.24
CA GLN A 356 -10.50 24.34 -23.83
C GLN A 356 -10.68 24.36 -22.31
N TRP A 357 -9.81 25.11 -21.64
CA TRP A 357 -9.88 25.37 -20.20
C TRP A 357 -9.92 26.88 -19.92
N PRO A 358 -10.73 27.36 -18.96
CA PRO A 358 -11.67 26.62 -18.12
C PRO A 358 -12.94 26.16 -18.87
N TRP A 359 -13.58 25.09 -18.38
CA TRP A 359 -14.86 24.62 -18.92
C TRP A 359 -15.99 25.62 -18.69
N ASN A 360 -16.89 25.74 -19.68
CA ASN A 360 -18.12 26.50 -19.52
C ASN A 360 -19.18 25.67 -18.75
N GLU A 361 -20.26 26.33 -18.31
CA GLU A 361 -21.32 25.68 -17.52
C GLU A 361 -22.01 24.53 -18.26
N GLU A 362 -22.21 24.66 -19.58
CA GLU A 362 -22.79 23.61 -20.41
C GLU A 362 -21.91 22.34 -20.42
N ARG A 363 -20.60 22.49 -20.58
CA ARG A 363 -19.65 21.38 -20.53
C ARG A 363 -19.62 20.72 -19.16
N ILE A 364 -19.65 21.51 -18.09
CA ILE A 364 -19.72 20.98 -16.72
C ILE A 364 -20.97 20.11 -16.56
N GLN A 365 -22.14 20.53 -17.06
CA GLN A 365 -23.36 19.72 -17.00
C GLN A 365 -23.27 18.44 -17.84
N GLN A 366 -22.66 18.51 -19.03
CA GLN A 366 -22.43 17.32 -19.87
C GLN A 366 -21.53 16.29 -19.17
N GLU A 367 -20.44 16.75 -18.56
CA GLU A 367 -19.50 15.88 -17.83
C GLU A 367 -20.12 15.30 -16.56
N ARG A 368 -20.96 16.08 -15.84
CA ARG A 368 -21.74 15.54 -14.71
C ARG A 368 -22.66 14.41 -15.15
N GLN A 369 -23.35 14.58 -16.28
CA GLN A 369 -24.21 13.52 -16.81
C GLN A 369 -23.38 12.30 -17.23
N LEU A 370 -22.24 12.51 -17.90
CA LEU A 370 -21.32 11.42 -18.25
C LEU A 370 -20.83 10.66 -17.02
N LEU A 371 -20.47 11.37 -15.94
CA LEU A 371 -20.05 10.75 -14.69
C LEU A 371 -21.16 9.89 -14.09
N ARG A 372 -22.42 10.35 -14.11
CA ARG A 372 -23.57 9.57 -13.64
C ARG A 372 -23.77 8.32 -14.51
N ASP A 373 -23.67 8.45 -15.82
CA ASP A 373 -23.84 7.33 -16.76
C ASP A 373 -22.72 6.28 -16.61
N LEU A 374 -21.47 6.71 -16.39
CA LEU A 374 -20.33 5.82 -16.10
C LEU A 374 -20.51 5.07 -14.79
N ARG A 375 -21.01 5.76 -13.76
CA ARG A 375 -21.29 5.18 -12.46
C ARG A 375 -22.39 4.10 -12.53
N LEU A 376 -23.46 4.38 -13.26
CA LEU A 376 -24.52 3.39 -13.54
C LEU A 376 -23.98 2.20 -14.34
N TRP A 377 -23.11 2.45 -15.31
CA TRP A 377 -22.48 1.39 -16.08
C TRP A 377 -21.59 0.51 -15.21
N LEU A 378 -20.81 1.10 -14.30
CA LEU A 378 -19.95 0.36 -13.38
C LEU A 378 -20.77 -0.62 -12.52
N GLU A 379 -21.98 -0.26 -12.08
CA GLU A 379 -22.86 -1.20 -11.38
C GLU A 379 -23.33 -2.36 -12.24
N ASP A 380 -23.44 -2.18 -13.55
CA ASP A 380 -23.87 -3.24 -14.46
C ASP A 380 -22.76 -4.25 -14.74
N VAL A 381 -21.50 -3.78 -14.79
CA VAL A 381 -20.34 -4.59 -15.20
C VAL A 381 -19.43 -5.04 -14.05
N ASP A 382 -19.62 -4.54 -12.83
CA ASP A 382 -18.85 -5.03 -11.68
C ASP A 382 -19.18 -6.51 -11.35
N GLU A 383 -18.43 -7.10 -10.42
CA GLU A 383 -18.59 -8.51 -10.04
C GLU A 383 -19.98 -8.86 -9.47
N TYR A 384 -20.76 -7.85 -9.08
CA TYR A 384 -22.13 -7.98 -8.57
C TYR A 384 -23.18 -7.58 -9.62
N GLY A 385 -22.76 -7.09 -10.77
CA GLY A 385 -23.58 -6.61 -11.87
C GLY A 385 -24.31 -7.70 -12.61
N ASP A 386 -25.27 -7.30 -13.44
CA ASP A 386 -26.02 -8.23 -14.28
C ASP A 386 -25.18 -8.71 -15.49
N HIS A 387 -24.17 -7.94 -15.86
CA HIS A 387 -23.25 -8.21 -16.97
C HIS A 387 -21.78 -8.15 -16.50
N ALA A 388 -21.47 -8.82 -15.40
CA ALA A 388 -20.14 -8.81 -14.78
C ALA A 388 -19.01 -9.10 -15.80
N ASP A 389 -18.10 -8.13 -15.94
CA ASP A 389 -16.88 -8.19 -16.74
C ASP A 389 -15.81 -7.39 -16.00
N THR A 390 -14.93 -8.08 -15.28
CA THR A 390 -13.87 -7.46 -14.48
C THR A 390 -13.01 -6.52 -15.30
N GLY A 391 -12.70 -6.87 -16.55
CA GLY A 391 -11.86 -6.04 -17.39
C GLY A 391 -12.56 -4.76 -17.84
N LEU A 392 -13.84 -4.84 -18.15
CA LEU A 392 -14.64 -3.66 -18.46
C LEU A 392 -14.88 -2.81 -17.22
N ALA A 393 -15.15 -3.41 -16.06
CA ALA A 393 -15.32 -2.71 -14.79
C ALA A 393 -14.09 -1.86 -14.43
N GLU A 394 -12.88 -2.42 -14.51
CA GLU A 394 -11.62 -1.67 -14.32
C GLU A 394 -11.53 -0.48 -15.28
N ALA A 395 -11.92 -0.66 -16.54
CA ALA A 395 -11.87 0.40 -17.54
C ALA A 395 -12.89 1.52 -17.25
N VAL A 396 -14.12 1.16 -16.87
CA VAL A 396 -15.18 2.11 -16.52
C VAL A 396 -14.84 2.84 -15.21
N GLU A 397 -14.26 2.16 -14.22
CA GLU A 397 -13.79 2.77 -12.98
C GLU A 397 -12.69 3.79 -13.27
N GLN A 398 -11.67 3.42 -14.05
CA GLN A 398 -10.61 4.34 -14.45
C GLN A 398 -11.17 5.57 -15.20
N ALA A 399 -12.12 5.36 -16.11
CA ALA A 399 -12.81 6.43 -16.83
C ALA A 399 -13.60 7.35 -15.88
N THR A 400 -14.29 6.76 -14.89
CA THR A 400 -15.02 7.49 -13.83
C THR A 400 -14.07 8.39 -13.05
N GLN A 401 -12.91 7.88 -12.65
CA GLN A 401 -11.91 8.64 -11.89
C GLN A 401 -11.35 9.83 -12.69
N ILE A 402 -11.13 9.67 -14.00
CA ILE A 402 -10.65 10.75 -14.89
C ILE A 402 -11.70 11.85 -15.01
N VAL A 403 -12.94 11.49 -15.34
CA VAL A 403 -14.04 12.47 -15.47
C VAL A 403 -14.28 13.18 -14.13
N GLU A 404 -14.28 12.43 -13.02
CA GLU A 404 -14.41 12.99 -11.68
C GLU A 404 -13.27 13.95 -11.33
N HIS A 405 -12.02 13.60 -11.66
CA HIS A 405 -10.86 14.47 -11.43
C HIS A 405 -11.06 15.82 -12.12
N TRP A 406 -11.33 15.83 -13.42
CA TRP A 406 -11.47 17.06 -14.18
C TRP A 406 -12.70 17.87 -13.79
N LEU A 407 -13.82 17.22 -13.45
CA LEU A 407 -14.98 17.89 -12.84
C LEU A 407 -14.62 18.57 -11.52
N ARG A 408 -13.81 17.93 -10.67
CA ARG A 408 -13.35 18.52 -9.41
C ARG A 408 -12.49 19.75 -9.64
N VAL A 409 -11.61 19.70 -10.63
CA VAL A 409 -10.78 20.85 -11.02
C VAL A 409 -11.65 21.99 -11.57
N ALA A 410 -12.74 21.68 -12.27
CA ALA A 410 -13.60 22.68 -12.92
C ALA A 410 -14.63 23.30 -11.97
N ASP A 411 -15.27 22.49 -11.13
CA ASP A 411 -16.33 22.90 -10.21
C ASP A 411 -16.37 21.92 -9.00
N GLU A 412 -15.49 22.14 -8.02
CA GLU A 412 -15.44 21.30 -6.81
C GLU A 412 -16.79 21.24 -6.07
N ARG A 413 -17.57 22.33 -6.13
CA ARG A 413 -18.89 22.43 -5.47
C ARG A 413 -19.93 21.56 -6.18
N ALA A 414 -19.85 21.42 -7.50
CA ALA A 414 -20.66 20.48 -8.28
C ALA A 414 -20.62 19.08 -7.71
N LEU A 415 -19.39 18.59 -7.56
CA LEU A 415 -19.11 17.18 -7.33
C LEU A 415 -19.54 16.78 -5.91
N ALA A 416 -19.46 17.73 -4.96
CA ALA A 416 -19.98 17.55 -3.62
C ALA A 416 -21.51 17.34 -3.58
N ALA A 417 -22.26 17.78 -4.61
CA ALA A 417 -23.70 17.57 -4.72
C ALA A 417 -24.04 16.20 -5.34
N ASP A 418 -23.21 15.69 -6.24
CA ASP A 418 -23.38 14.40 -6.94
C ASP A 418 -22.68 13.25 -6.20
N VAL A 419 -23.25 12.87 -5.06
CA VAL A 419 -22.70 11.81 -4.21
C VAL A 419 -23.06 10.44 -4.75
N TYR A 420 -22.02 9.71 -5.20
CA TYR A 420 -22.11 8.32 -5.61
C TYR A 420 -20.96 7.51 -4.98
N PRO A 421 -21.20 6.24 -4.60
CA PRO A 421 -22.50 5.57 -4.60
C PRO A 421 -23.50 6.25 -3.66
N THR A 422 -24.80 6.11 -3.96
CA THR A 422 -25.87 6.70 -3.14
C THR A 422 -26.10 5.94 -1.84
N HIS A 423 -25.63 4.69 -1.79
CA HIS A 423 -25.72 3.75 -0.68
C HIS A 423 -24.44 2.94 -0.56
N ILE A 424 -24.18 2.34 0.60
CA ILE A 424 -23.07 1.41 0.83
C ILE A 424 -23.52 0.19 1.63
N PRO A 425 -22.98 -1.00 1.35
CA PRO A 425 -23.27 -2.18 2.15
C PRO A 425 -22.71 -1.99 3.56
N ARG A 426 -23.54 -2.25 4.57
CA ARG A 426 -23.12 -2.22 5.98
C ARG A 426 -23.72 -3.37 6.75
N ARG A 427 -22.91 -3.95 7.64
CA ARG A 427 -23.31 -4.97 8.60
C ARG A 427 -23.45 -4.33 9.97
N PHE A 428 -24.56 -4.62 10.64
CA PHE A 428 -24.83 -4.22 12.00
C PHE A 428 -25.19 -5.42 12.86
N ARG A 429 -24.76 -5.41 14.12
CA ARG A 429 -25.25 -6.34 15.13
C ARG A 429 -26.53 -5.78 15.76
N VAL A 430 -27.58 -6.59 15.82
CA VAL A 430 -28.82 -6.27 16.52
C VAL A 430 -28.56 -6.28 18.02
N ALA A 431 -28.72 -5.14 18.70
CA ALA A 431 -28.42 -5.06 20.14
C ALA A 431 -29.53 -4.48 21.00
N GLY A 432 -30.42 -3.64 20.46
CA GLY A 432 -31.38 -2.90 21.28
C GLY A 432 -32.76 -2.72 20.66
N GLY A 433 -33.59 -1.91 21.32
CA GLY A 433 -34.99 -1.73 20.96
C GLY A 433 -35.20 -0.98 19.65
N CYS A 434 -34.32 -0.05 19.27
CA CYS A 434 -34.37 0.63 17.98
C CYS A 434 -34.10 -0.34 16.83
N ASP A 435 -33.09 -1.22 16.94
CA ASP A 435 -32.79 -2.21 15.91
C ASP A 435 -33.97 -3.17 15.71
N HIS A 436 -34.54 -3.70 16.79
CA HIS A 436 -35.71 -4.58 16.70
C HIS A 436 -36.93 -3.87 16.11
N ARG A 437 -37.14 -2.58 16.42
CA ARG A 437 -38.21 -1.78 15.83
C ARG A 437 -37.99 -1.54 14.33
N TYR A 438 -36.75 -1.23 13.94
CA TYR A 438 -36.38 -1.05 12.54
C TYR A 438 -36.57 -2.35 11.75
N LEU A 439 -36.04 -3.48 12.23
CA LEU A 439 -36.25 -4.79 11.61
C LEU A 439 -37.73 -5.22 11.60
N GLY A 440 -38.50 -4.78 12.59
CA GLY A 440 -39.95 -4.98 12.67
C GLY A 440 -40.76 -4.18 11.64
N SER A 441 -40.21 -3.08 11.10
CA SER A 441 -40.88 -2.27 10.07
C SER A 441 -40.57 -2.72 8.64
N ILE A 442 -39.60 -3.64 8.47
CA ILE A 442 -39.18 -4.12 7.15
C ILE A 442 -40.28 -4.94 6.47
N ALA A 443 -40.53 -4.62 5.20
CA ALA A 443 -41.42 -5.39 4.34
C ALA A 443 -40.70 -6.64 3.82
N TRP A 444 -40.68 -7.68 4.64
CA TRP A 444 -40.05 -8.97 4.33
C TRP A 444 -40.68 -9.66 3.11
N LYS A 445 -39.84 -10.26 2.26
CA LYS A 445 -40.22 -11.04 1.08
C LYS A 445 -40.27 -12.52 1.42
N SER A 446 -41.17 -13.23 0.76
CA SER A 446 -41.32 -14.70 0.91
C SER A 446 -40.27 -15.50 0.13
N VAL A 447 -39.55 -14.84 -0.78
CA VAL A 447 -38.51 -15.44 -1.62
C VAL A 447 -37.26 -14.57 -1.57
N PRO A 448 -36.06 -15.16 -1.69
CA PRO A 448 -34.82 -14.41 -1.80
C PRO A 448 -34.88 -13.39 -2.94
N VAL A 449 -34.29 -12.22 -2.71
CA VAL A 449 -34.14 -11.20 -3.74
C VAL A 449 -32.85 -11.50 -4.51
N GLU A 450 -32.95 -11.58 -5.84
CA GLU A 450 -31.83 -11.82 -6.75
C GLU A 450 -31.53 -10.56 -7.57
N THR A 451 -31.09 -9.51 -6.88
CA THR A 451 -30.62 -8.26 -7.50
C THR A 451 -29.13 -8.08 -7.23
N ARG A 452 -28.47 -7.19 -7.97
CA ARG A 452 -27.09 -6.75 -7.67
C ARG A 452 -26.93 -6.37 -6.19
N ALA A 453 -27.84 -5.54 -5.67
CA ALA A 453 -27.84 -5.13 -4.26
C ALA A 453 -27.84 -6.34 -3.31
N ALA A 454 -28.61 -7.38 -3.63
CA ALA A 454 -28.63 -8.59 -2.82
C ALA A 454 -27.32 -9.38 -2.91
N ARG A 455 -26.71 -9.49 -4.10
CA ARG A 455 -25.40 -10.13 -4.29
C ARG A 455 -24.32 -9.42 -3.46
N LEU A 456 -24.25 -8.08 -3.55
CA LEU A 456 -23.31 -7.26 -2.79
C LEU A 456 -23.49 -7.39 -1.27
N LEU A 457 -24.73 -7.38 -0.78
CA LEU A 457 -25.00 -7.52 0.65
C LEU A 457 -24.69 -8.92 1.20
N ARG A 458 -24.86 -9.98 0.41
CA ARG A 458 -24.55 -11.36 0.82
C ARG A 458 -23.07 -11.61 1.11
N GLU A 459 -22.16 -10.78 0.61
CA GLU A 459 -20.75 -10.89 1.01
C GLU A 459 -20.52 -10.55 2.49
N HIS A 460 -21.41 -9.74 3.04
CA HIS A 460 -21.28 -9.21 4.39
C HIS A 460 -22.04 -10.04 5.43
N ILE A 461 -22.83 -11.02 4.99
CA ILE A 461 -23.63 -11.89 5.87
C ILE A 461 -23.70 -13.30 5.30
N HIS A 462 -23.52 -14.30 6.15
CA HIS A 462 -23.65 -15.71 5.78
C HIS A 462 -24.76 -16.36 6.61
N GLY A 463 -25.19 -17.58 6.28
CA GLY A 463 -26.19 -18.31 7.05
C GLY A 463 -27.25 -18.93 6.16
N ASP A 464 -27.91 -19.94 6.69
CA ASP A 464 -28.96 -20.68 5.98
C ASP A 464 -30.36 -20.06 6.20
N ASP A 465 -30.50 -19.14 7.16
CA ASP A 465 -31.76 -18.56 7.63
C ASP A 465 -32.00 -17.10 7.18
N LEU A 466 -31.34 -16.67 6.09
CA LEU A 466 -31.37 -15.29 5.63
C LEU A 466 -32.78 -14.82 5.21
N ARG A 467 -33.23 -13.71 5.80
CA ARG A 467 -34.47 -13.00 5.45
C ARG A 467 -34.15 -11.80 4.59
N TYR A 468 -34.92 -11.59 3.52
CA TYR A 468 -34.73 -10.47 2.58
C TYR A 468 -35.95 -9.57 2.65
N GLY A 469 -35.75 -8.26 2.73
CA GLY A 469 -36.85 -7.30 2.82
C GLY A 469 -36.43 -5.90 2.41
N PHE A 470 -37.40 -5.00 2.33
CA PHE A 470 -37.14 -3.60 2.01
C PHE A 470 -37.61 -2.70 3.15
N ASP A 471 -36.83 -1.68 3.46
CA ASP A 471 -37.22 -0.67 4.43
C ASP A 471 -38.21 0.35 3.82
N VAL A 472 -38.56 1.36 4.62
CA VAL A 472 -39.53 2.39 4.23
C VAL A 472 -39.05 3.31 3.10
N ASP A 473 -37.74 3.33 2.84
CA ASP A 473 -37.09 4.06 1.75
C ASP A 473 -36.82 3.15 0.53
N GLY A 474 -37.27 1.90 0.58
CA GLY A 474 -37.07 0.91 -0.47
C GLY A 474 -35.66 0.34 -0.52
N GLN A 475 -34.86 0.50 0.54
CA GLN A 475 -33.52 -0.07 0.62
C GLN A 475 -33.57 -1.53 0.99
N LEU A 476 -32.72 -2.34 0.34
CA LEU A 476 -32.65 -3.77 0.61
C LEU A 476 -31.96 -4.02 1.95
N ILE A 477 -32.61 -4.85 2.76
CA ILE A 477 -32.14 -5.35 4.06
C ILE A 477 -32.08 -6.88 3.99
N ILE A 478 -30.96 -7.46 4.43
CA ILE A 478 -30.82 -8.90 4.65
C ILE A 478 -30.55 -9.13 6.13
N ASP A 479 -31.37 -9.92 6.79
CA ASP A 479 -31.26 -10.21 8.21
C ASP A 479 -30.96 -11.69 8.44
N SER A 480 -30.04 -11.97 9.37
CA SER A 480 -29.76 -13.32 9.89
C SER A 480 -30.10 -13.33 11.38
N PRO A 481 -31.30 -13.86 11.74
CA PRO A 481 -31.68 -14.05 13.13
C PRO A 481 -30.67 -14.89 13.90
N GLU A 482 -30.12 -15.95 13.29
CA GLU A 482 -29.10 -16.80 13.91
C GLU A 482 -27.84 -16.03 14.33
N GLN A 483 -27.39 -15.07 13.52
CA GLN A 483 -26.20 -14.27 13.82
C GLN A 483 -26.47 -13.02 14.65
N GLU A 484 -27.74 -12.77 15.01
CA GLU A 484 -28.19 -11.50 15.63
C GLU A 484 -27.66 -10.29 14.83
N ALA A 485 -27.71 -10.36 13.50
CA ALA A 485 -27.10 -9.35 12.63
C ALA A 485 -27.93 -9.14 11.37
N PHE A 486 -27.86 -7.92 10.85
CA PHE A 486 -28.42 -7.59 9.55
C PHE A 486 -27.41 -6.81 8.72
N VAL A 487 -27.58 -6.86 7.41
CA VAL A 487 -26.86 -6.05 6.44
C VAL A 487 -27.85 -5.21 5.63
N ALA A 488 -27.45 -3.99 5.30
CA ALA A 488 -28.31 -3.00 4.67
C ALA A 488 -27.55 -2.21 3.62
N HIS A 489 -28.25 -1.83 2.55
CA HIS A 489 -27.83 -0.72 1.68
C HIS A 489 -28.02 0.59 2.42
N TRP A 490 -27.01 1.00 3.19
CA TRP A 490 -27.11 2.16 4.05
C TRP A 490 -26.96 3.46 3.25
N PRO A 491 -27.84 4.46 3.42
CA PRO A 491 -27.84 5.66 2.59
C PRO A 491 -26.60 6.54 2.83
N ILE A 492 -26.12 7.15 1.75
CA ILE A 492 -25.09 8.21 1.73
C ILE A 492 -25.70 9.52 1.22
N ALA A 493 -26.60 9.41 0.24
CA ALA A 493 -27.39 10.55 -0.24
C ALA A 493 -28.32 11.04 0.87
N THR A 494 -28.41 12.36 1.03
CA THR A 494 -29.35 12.97 1.96
C THR A 494 -30.75 12.95 1.37
N PRO A 495 -31.81 12.85 2.20
CA PRO A 495 -33.17 12.90 1.68
C PRO A 495 -33.43 14.24 0.97
N GLU A 496 -34.32 14.23 -0.03
CA GLU A 496 -34.66 15.44 -0.80
C GLU A 496 -35.42 16.48 0.04
N LYS A 497 -36.09 16.03 1.11
CA LYS A 497 -36.93 16.85 1.97
C LYS A 497 -36.39 16.86 3.39
N PRO A 498 -36.55 17.98 4.12
CA PRO A 498 -36.32 18.01 5.56
C PRO A 498 -37.15 16.97 6.30
N TYR A 499 -36.58 16.40 7.37
CA TYR A 499 -37.32 15.50 8.25
C TYR A 499 -38.52 16.22 8.90
N PRO A 500 -39.67 15.57 9.13
CA PRO A 500 -40.84 16.22 9.72
C PRO A 500 -40.56 16.85 11.10
N ALA A 501 -41.32 17.88 11.48
CA ALA A 501 -41.28 18.43 12.84
C ALA A 501 -41.71 17.37 13.86
N GLY A 502 -41.09 17.35 15.04
CA GLY A 502 -41.30 16.32 16.06
C GLY A 502 -40.44 15.06 15.90
N SER A 503 -39.54 15.01 14.91
CA SER A 503 -38.64 13.87 14.68
C SER A 503 -37.44 13.85 15.65
N PHE A 504 -36.84 12.68 15.84
CA PHE A 504 -35.68 12.46 16.70
C PHE A 504 -34.59 11.65 16.01
N ILE A 505 -33.33 12.00 16.22
CA ILE A 505 -32.19 11.15 15.86
C ILE A 505 -31.96 10.19 17.02
N ILE A 506 -32.00 8.89 16.77
CA ILE A 506 -31.95 7.85 17.81
C ILE A 506 -31.00 6.72 17.45
N ALA A 507 -30.41 6.09 18.45
CA ALA A 507 -29.65 4.85 18.31
C ALA A 507 -29.63 4.09 19.64
N ASP A 508 -29.52 2.77 19.58
CA ASP A 508 -29.31 1.93 20.75
C ASP A 508 -27.84 1.93 21.17
N GLY A 509 -27.60 2.03 22.47
CA GLY A 509 -26.26 2.00 23.03
C GLY A 509 -25.74 0.58 23.22
N ALA A 510 -24.53 0.34 22.73
CA ALA A 510 -23.66 -0.77 23.08
C ALA A 510 -22.31 -0.55 22.39
N ILE A 511 -21.23 -1.11 22.93
CA ILE A 511 -19.86 -0.95 22.42
C ILE A 511 -19.80 -1.33 20.91
N GLY A 512 -19.15 -0.48 20.11
CA GLY A 512 -18.88 -0.70 18.68
C GLY A 512 -19.83 0.03 17.72
N SER A 513 -19.71 -0.29 16.43
CA SER A 513 -20.44 0.35 15.32
C SER A 513 -21.96 0.19 15.46
N ARG A 514 -22.69 1.30 15.58
CA ARG A 514 -24.16 1.31 15.71
C ARG A 514 -24.85 1.97 14.52
N PRO A 515 -25.96 1.39 14.03
CA PRO A 515 -26.84 2.11 13.13
C PRO A 515 -27.49 3.28 13.87
N VAL A 516 -27.66 4.41 13.18
CA VAL A 516 -28.35 5.58 13.70
C VAL A 516 -29.56 5.85 12.82
N TYR A 517 -30.71 6.05 13.45
CA TYR A 517 -31.99 6.23 12.78
C TYR A 517 -32.54 7.63 13.02
N VAL A 518 -33.46 8.04 12.15
CA VAL A 518 -34.37 9.15 12.38
C VAL A 518 -35.76 8.57 12.64
N GLU A 519 -36.26 8.78 13.85
CA GLU A 519 -37.62 8.47 14.27
C GLU A 519 -38.55 9.62 13.88
N GLU A 520 -39.45 9.37 12.94
CA GLU A 520 -40.51 10.29 12.51
C GLU A 520 -41.66 10.34 13.54
N PRO A 521 -42.54 11.35 13.49
CA PRO A 521 -43.61 11.52 14.48
C PRO A 521 -44.64 10.39 14.53
N ASP A 522 -44.77 9.63 13.44
CA ASP A 522 -45.62 8.44 13.35
C ASP A 522 -44.95 7.17 13.91
N GLY A 523 -43.70 7.28 14.36
CA GLY A 523 -42.88 6.18 14.89
C GLY A 523 -42.07 5.45 13.81
N THR A 524 -42.15 5.86 12.55
CA THR A 524 -41.35 5.29 11.46
C THR A 524 -39.86 5.56 11.69
N LEU A 525 -39.02 4.54 11.50
CA LEU A 525 -37.56 4.66 11.57
C LEU A 525 -36.96 4.67 10.17
N ARG A 526 -36.21 5.72 9.84
CA ARG A 526 -35.39 5.82 8.63
C ARG A 526 -33.91 5.76 8.98
N ALA A 527 -33.09 5.19 8.11
CA ALA A 527 -31.65 5.21 8.29
C ALA A 527 -31.09 6.64 8.14
N LEU A 528 -30.25 7.09 9.07
CA LEU A 528 -29.55 8.36 8.91
C LEU A 528 -28.52 8.23 7.77
N PRO A 529 -28.42 9.18 6.82
CA PRO A 529 -27.40 9.15 5.79
C PRO A 529 -25.98 9.27 6.35
N ARG A 530 -25.05 8.52 5.77
CA ARG A 530 -23.64 8.53 6.14
C ARG A 530 -22.81 9.50 5.30
N GLN A 531 -21.70 9.97 5.87
CA GLN A 531 -20.68 10.72 5.13
C GLN A 531 -19.72 9.79 4.35
N PRO A 532 -19.53 10.00 3.03
CA PRO A 532 -18.70 9.15 2.19
C PRO A 532 -17.19 9.31 2.45
N SER A 533 -16.73 10.48 2.90
CA SER A 533 -15.30 10.82 3.05
C SER A 533 -14.64 10.32 4.34
N MET A 534 -15.30 9.48 5.13
CA MET A 534 -14.81 9.08 6.46
C MET A 534 -14.20 7.69 6.45
N ILE A 535 -12.87 7.65 6.65
CA ILE A 535 -12.03 6.44 6.77
C ILE A 535 -12.47 5.59 7.98
N ALA A 536 -12.97 6.23 9.05
CA ALA A 536 -13.58 5.51 10.16
C ALA A 536 -14.88 4.86 9.70
N THR A 537 -14.92 3.53 9.72
CA THR A 537 -16.04 2.72 9.25
C THR A 537 -17.27 2.78 10.16
N ASP A 538 -17.15 3.37 11.36
CA ASP A 538 -18.07 3.13 12.46
C ASP A 538 -18.63 4.41 13.11
N TRP A 539 -19.89 4.34 13.54
CA TRP A 539 -20.50 5.34 14.42
C TRP A 539 -20.48 4.84 15.85
N ASN A 540 -19.82 5.61 16.72
CA ASN A 540 -19.77 5.39 18.16
C ASN A 540 -20.26 6.66 18.87
N PHE A 541 -20.94 6.50 20.00
CA PHE A 541 -21.38 7.58 20.91
C PHE A 541 -21.25 7.11 22.37
N GLY A 542 -21.29 8.03 23.34
CA GLY A 542 -21.11 7.70 24.77
C GLY A 542 -19.69 7.32 25.22
N TYR A 543 -18.73 7.01 24.32
CA TYR A 543 -17.33 6.66 24.66
C TYR A 543 -16.28 7.56 23.97
N SER A 544 -15.10 7.72 24.58
CA SER A 544 -14.05 8.68 24.19
C SER A 544 -12.98 8.18 23.21
N GLY A 545 -13.07 6.94 22.69
CA GLY A 545 -12.14 6.35 21.73
C GLY A 545 -12.77 6.07 20.36
N SER A 546 -12.10 6.50 19.26
CA SER A 546 -12.55 6.48 17.84
C SER A 546 -13.94 7.10 17.60
N GLY A 547 -13.92 8.38 17.20
CA GLY A 547 -14.73 9.39 17.87
C GLY A 547 -16.10 9.77 17.30
N PRO A 548 -16.93 10.41 18.16
CA PRO A 548 -18.28 10.91 17.85
C PRO A 548 -18.34 11.95 16.72
N GLY A 549 -17.20 12.49 16.33
CA GLY A 549 -17.09 13.44 15.22
C GLY A 549 -17.67 12.89 13.92
N SER A 550 -17.57 11.58 13.65
CA SER A 550 -18.13 11.00 12.43
C SER A 550 -19.65 11.09 12.36
N LEU A 551 -20.31 10.93 13.51
CA LEU A 551 -21.77 11.07 13.61
C LEU A 551 -22.18 12.54 13.58
N VAL A 552 -21.44 13.42 14.27
CA VAL A 552 -21.66 14.88 14.21
C VAL A 552 -21.66 15.36 12.77
N GLU A 553 -20.68 14.92 11.98
CA GLU A 553 -20.53 15.38 10.61
C GLU A 553 -21.56 14.78 9.65
N ALA A 554 -21.97 13.53 9.86
CA ALA A 554 -23.09 12.94 9.12
C ALA A 554 -24.39 13.71 9.36
N ILE A 555 -24.69 14.07 10.63
CA ILE A 555 -25.83 14.91 10.98
C ILE A 555 -25.68 16.28 10.34
N MET A 556 -24.54 16.95 10.51
CA MET A 556 -24.32 18.29 9.97
C MET A 556 -24.47 18.34 8.45
N ARG A 557 -23.88 17.39 7.72
CA ARG A 557 -24.06 17.31 6.26
C ARG A 557 -25.52 17.13 5.88
N THR A 558 -26.22 16.21 6.56
CA THR A 558 -27.64 15.93 6.30
C THR A 558 -28.48 17.19 6.48
N PHE A 559 -28.29 17.91 7.58
CA PHE A 559 -29.06 19.12 7.87
C PHE A 559 -28.65 20.32 7.00
N ALA A 560 -27.37 20.45 6.66
CA ALA A 560 -26.91 21.50 5.74
C ALA A 560 -27.62 21.36 4.38
N GLN A 561 -27.71 20.14 3.85
CA GLN A 561 -28.32 19.87 2.55
C GLN A 561 -29.84 19.96 2.58
N THR A 562 -30.49 19.31 3.56
CA THR A 562 -31.96 19.29 3.65
C THR A 562 -32.57 20.63 4.03
N GLU A 563 -31.94 21.40 4.91
CA GLU A 563 -32.45 22.71 5.36
C GLU A 563 -31.95 23.87 4.47
N GLY A 564 -31.04 23.61 3.53
CA GLY A 564 -30.44 24.65 2.67
C GLY A 564 -29.61 25.66 3.46
N VAL A 565 -28.85 25.20 4.47
CA VAL A 565 -28.07 26.05 5.38
C VAL A 565 -26.58 25.72 5.26
N ASP A 566 -25.72 26.75 5.19
CA ASP A 566 -24.28 26.50 5.19
C ASP A 566 -23.85 25.80 6.48
N ARG A 567 -22.95 24.82 6.34
CA ARG A 567 -22.44 23.98 7.44
C ARG A 567 -21.87 24.79 8.61
N GLN A 568 -21.32 25.99 8.36
CA GLN A 568 -20.81 26.90 9.39
C GLN A 568 -21.88 27.47 10.34
N HIS A 569 -23.16 27.46 9.94
CA HIS A 569 -24.27 27.94 10.77
C HIS A 569 -24.94 26.84 11.59
N LEU A 570 -24.47 25.60 11.45
CA LEU A 570 -24.94 24.47 12.24
C LEU A 570 -24.18 24.43 13.59
N PRO A 571 -24.85 24.04 14.68
CA PRO A 571 -24.30 24.14 16.03
C PRO A 571 -23.36 22.96 16.36
N TYR A 572 -22.20 22.87 15.70
CA TYR A 572 -21.22 21.77 15.86
C TYR A 572 -20.95 21.43 17.34
N ALA A 573 -20.56 22.43 18.14
CA ALA A 573 -20.18 22.22 19.53
C ALA A 573 -21.32 21.66 20.38
N TRP A 574 -22.57 22.01 20.06
CA TRP A 574 -23.73 21.45 20.73
C TRP A 574 -23.99 20.02 20.29
N LEU A 575 -23.91 19.71 19.00
CA LEU A 575 -24.08 18.34 18.50
C LEU A 575 -23.02 17.39 19.07
N ASP A 576 -21.76 17.83 19.04
CA ASP A 576 -20.63 17.08 19.62
C ASP A 576 -20.85 16.85 21.13
N ASP A 577 -21.33 17.85 21.86
CA ASP A 577 -21.72 17.71 23.27
C ASP A 577 -22.86 16.71 23.49
N GLN A 578 -23.94 16.78 22.70
CA GLN A 578 -25.06 15.83 22.82
C GLN A 578 -24.66 14.38 22.52
N ILE A 579 -23.72 14.16 21.61
CA ILE A 579 -23.26 12.82 21.22
C ILE A 579 -22.19 12.29 22.20
N ARG A 580 -21.32 13.16 22.71
CA ARG A 580 -20.31 12.76 23.71
C ARG A 580 -20.91 12.42 25.06
N HIS A 581 -21.94 13.16 25.46
CA HIS A 581 -22.59 13.02 26.76
C HIS A 581 -23.97 12.34 26.66
N SER A 582 -24.26 11.70 25.52
CA SER A 582 -25.39 10.77 25.45
C SER A 582 -25.16 9.62 26.43
N ASP A 583 -26.25 8.99 26.87
CA ASP A 583 -26.18 7.77 27.66
C ASP A 583 -25.38 6.70 26.89
N GLU A 584 -24.55 5.92 27.58
CA GLU A 584 -23.83 4.78 26.97
C GLU A 584 -24.84 3.78 26.38
N ASP A 585 -26.07 3.76 26.92
CA ASP A 585 -27.15 2.85 26.55
C ASP A 585 -28.10 3.43 25.47
N SER A 586 -28.07 4.73 25.16
CA SER A 586 -28.91 5.30 24.09
C SER A 586 -28.54 6.71 23.63
N LEU A 587 -28.77 6.97 22.35
CA LEU A 587 -28.74 8.31 21.77
C LEU A 587 -30.17 8.79 21.49
N ARG A 588 -30.49 10.03 21.89
CA ARG A 588 -31.75 10.70 21.50
C ARG A 588 -31.57 12.20 21.36
N ILE A 589 -31.59 12.70 20.12
CA ILE A 589 -31.47 14.13 19.82
C ILE A 589 -32.75 14.63 19.14
N SER A 590 -33.36 15.68 19.68
CA SER A 590 -34.54 16.31 19.07
C SER A 590 -34.16 17.15 17.85
N ILE A 591 -34.75 16.86 16.70
CA ILE A 591 -34.54 17.62 15.47
C ILE A 591 -35.07 19.06 15.60
N ASP A 592 -36.18 19.27 16.30
CA ASP A 592 -36.72 20.62 16.55
C ASP A 592 -35.81 21.46 17.45
N HIS A 593 -35.08 20.83 18.38
CA HIS A 593 -34.09 21.54 19.18
C HIS A 593 -32.85 21.89 18.34
N LEU A 594 -32.39 20.97 17.48
CA LEU A 594 -31.32 21.24 16.53
C LEU A 594 -31.69 22.44 15.63
N ARG A 595 -32.88 22.43 15.01
CA ARG A 595 -33.39 23.52 14.16
C ARG A 595 -33.44 24.86 14.88
N ARG A 596 -33.93 24.91 16.13
CA ARG A 596 -33.95 26.16 16.94
C ARG A 596 -32.57 26.74 17.19
N ARG A 597 -31.52 25.93 17.11
CA ARG A 597 -30.12 26.32 17.31
C ARG A 597 -29.39 26.64 16.01
N ILE A 598 -29.98 26.34 14.86
CA ILE A 598 -29.47 26.82 13.57
C ILE A 598 -29.62 28.35 13.60
N THR A 599 -28.49 29.05 13.60
CA THR A 599 -28.47 30.49 13.87
C THR A 599 -29.19 31.21 12.72
N PRO A 600 -30.26 31.99 12.98
CA PRO A 600 -30.96 32.72 11.93
C PRO A 600 -30.20 34.00 11.58
N SER A 601 -29.00 33.86 11.00
CA SER A 601 -28.27 35.00 10.42
C SER A 601 -28.67 35.30 8.97
N HIS A 602 -29.33 34.36 8.27
CA HIS A 602 -29.72 34.49 6.85
C HIS A 602 -31.21 34.70 6.57
N LEU A 603 -32.05 34.79 7.60
CA LEU A 603 -33.47 35.14 7.43
C LEU A 603 -33.73 36.65 7.59
N ARG A 604 -32.69 37.49 7.54
CA ARG A 604 -32.77 38.96 7.68
C ARG A 604 -31.99 39.77 6.62
N SER A 605 -31.60 39.16 5.51
CA SER A 605 -31.05 39.89 4.33
C SER A 605 -32.06 39.93 3.21
#